data_AF-A0A2E5U6X2-F1
#
_entry.id   AF-A0A2E5U6X2-F1
#
_cell.length_a   1.000
_cell.length_b   1.000
_cell.length_c   1.000
_cell.angle_alpha   90.00
_cell.angle_beta   90.00
_cell.angle_gamma   90.00
#
_symmetry.space_group_name_H-M   'P 1'
#
loop_
_entity.id
_entity.type
_entity.pdbx_description
1 polymer ?
#
loop_
_entity_poly.entity_id
_entity_poly.type
_entity_poly.pdbx_seq_one_letter_code
_entity_poly.pdbx_strand_id
1 'polypeptide(L)'
;AEEEFNLTYGEDYVILGFRPGNEAVVKGMVSNIRKLFTTDVRGTLVDDIPLMKNINKVADFDFIFSASAGYPGTMEWVQYASDPTGVPLSTGTTSIMVNDIMPMVNSGQVQGILAGMPGAAEYEALIGSPGIGTSGMDAQSIAHLVIVLFIIFGNIAYFIEVQRSKKY
;
A
#
# COMPACT_ATOMS: atom_id res chain seq x y z
N ALA A 1 11.53 -3.22 13.83
CA ALA A 1 11.31 -4.68 13.69
C ALA A 1 11.97 -5.43 14.84
N GLU A 2 13.30 -5.54 14.86
CA GLU A 2 14.02 -6.21 15.96
C GLU A 2 13.75 -5.53 17.32
N GLU A 3 13.92 -4.22 17.43
CA GLU A 3 13.70 -3.50 18.71
C GLU A 3 12.22 -3.30 19.07
N GLU A 4 11.39 -3.02 18.07
CA GLU A 4 9.99 -2.61 18.27
C GLU A 4 9.03 -3.81 18.41
N PHE A 5 9.26 -4.88 17.67
CA PHE A 5 8.38 -6.05 17.60
C PHE A 5 9.05 -7.33 18.08
N ASN A 6 10.30 -7.26 18.57
CA ASN A 6 11.09 -8.41 19.03
C ASN A 6 11.16 -9.55 17.99
N LEU A 7 11.31 -9.17 16.72
CA LEU A 7 11.45 -10.10 15.59
C LEU A 7 12.92 -10.34 15.27
N THR A 8 13.26 -11.56 14.85
CA THR A 8 14.62 -11.97 14.49
C THR A 8 14.80 -11.97 12.97
N TYR A 9 15.77 -11.19 12.46
CA TYR A 9 16.07 -11.18 11.03
C TYR A 9 16.60 -12.54 10.54
N GLY A 10 16.10 -13.00 9.41
CA GLY A 10 16.44 -14.29 8.81
C GLY A 10 15.64 -15.47 9.36
N GLU A 11 14.89 -15.28 10.45
CA GLU A 11 13.95 -16.26 11.00
C GLU A 11 12.49 -15.78 10.83
N ASP A 12 12.18 -14.54 11.24
CA ASP A 12 10.83 -13.98 11.17
C ASP A 12 10.59 -13.13 9.91
N TYR A 13 11.64 -12.46 9.42
CA TYR A 13 11.56 -11.65 8.21
C TYR A 13 12.90 -11.57 7.47
N VAL A 14 12.84 -11.32 6.15
CA VAL A 14 14.00 -11.11 5.30
C VAL A 14 13.71 -10.00 4.29
N ILE A 15 14.73 -9.22 3.93
CA ILE A 15 14.61 -8.17 2.92
C ILE A 15 15.54 -8.51 1.75
N LEU A 16 14.96 -8.96 0.63
CA LEU A 16 15.73 -9.32 -0.57
C LEU A 16 16.23 -8.10 -1.36
N GLY A 17 15.58 -6.95 -1.17
CA GLY A 17 15.98 -5.67 -1.77
C GLY A 17 15.33 -5.39 -3.12
N PHE A 18 15.81 -4.32 -3.77
CA PHE A 18 15.28 -3.86 -5.05
C PHE A 18 15.98 -4.54 -6.22
N ARG A 19 15.20 -4.97 -7.22
CA ARG A 19 15.71 -5.49 -8.48
C ARG A 19 15.07 -4.74 -9.66
N PRO A 20 15.85 -4.13 -10.57
CA PRO A 20 15.30 -3.53 -11.77
C PRO A 20 14.81 -4.61 -12.74
N GLY A 21 13.72 -4.31 -13.46
CA GLY A 21 13.14 -5.22 -14.46
C GLY A 21 11.62 -5.31 -14.43
N ASN A 22 10.93 -4.48 -13.64
CA ASN A 22 9.48 -4.33 -13.64
C ASN A 22 8.74 -5.69 -13.52
N GLU A 23 7.76 -5.95 -14.41
CA GLU A 23 6.97 -7.17 -14.44
C GLU A 23 7.82 -8.43 -14.72
N ALA A 24 8.98 -8.30 -15.36
CA ALA A 24 9.87 -9.43 -15.60
C ALA A 24 10.45 -9.98 -14.28
N VAL A 25 10.65 -9.12 -13.28
CA VAL A 25 11.06 -9.55 -11.94
C VAL A 25 9.92 -10.33 -11.27
N VAL A 26 8.69 -9.83 -11.33
CA VAL A 26 7.51 -10.52 -10.80
C VAL A 26 7.36 -11.91 -11.43
N LYS A 27 7.41 -11.99 -12.77
CA LYS A 27 7.36 -13.26 -13.51
C LYS A 27 8.51 -14.20 -13.14
N GLY A 28 9.72 -13.67 -13.00
CA GLY A 28 10.87 -14.48 -12.62
C GLY A 28 10.71 -15.06 -11.21
N MET A 29 10.19 -14.29 -10.25
CA MET A 29 9.94 -14.75 -8.88
C MET A 29 8.93 -15.89 -8.82
N VAL A 30 7.94 -15.88 -9.71
CA VAL A 30 6.93 -16.94 -9.82
C VAL A 30 7.55 -18.27 -10.23
N SER A 31 8.65 -18.25 -10.97
CA SER A 31 9.38 -19.46 -11.38
C SER A 31 10.50 -19.84 -10.41
N ASN A 32 11.33 -18.88 -10.01
CA ASN A 32 12.50 -19.10 -9.16
C ASN A 32 13.02 -17.76 -8.58
N ILE A 33 12.78 -17.55 -7.28
CA ILE A 33 13.21 -16.37 -6.52
C ILE A 33 14.74 -16.35 -6.37
N ARG A 34 15.37 -17.49 -6.08
CA ARG A 34 16.82 -17.60 -5.82
C ARG A 34 17.68 -17.26 -7.04
N LYS A 35 17.15 -17.49 -8.24
CA LYS A 35 17.81 -17.09 -9.49
C LYS A 35 17.82 -15.57 -9.68
N LEU A 36 16.84 -14.86 -9.13
CA LEU A 36 16.76 -13.40 -9.19
C LEU A 36 17.50 -12.73 -8.04
N PHE A 37 17.40 -13.30 -6.83
CA PHE A 37 17.97 -12.79 -5.60
C PHE A 37 18.95 -13.83 -5.03
N THR A 38 20.24 -13.62 -5.28
CA THR A 38 21.32 -14.47 -4.76
C THR A 38 21.71 -14.10 -3.33
N THR A 39 21.59 -12.82 -2.99
CA THR A 39 21.86 -12.27 -1.66
C THR A 39 20.70 -11.37 -1.23
N ASP A 40 20.52 -11.23 0.08
CA ASP A 40 19.65 -10.23 0.66
C ASP A 40 20.33 -8.84 0.73
N VAL A 41 19.66 -7.86 1.35
CA VAL A 41 20.22 -6.50 1.54
C VAL A 41 21.40 -6.45 2.52
N ARG A 42 21.60 -7.47 3.36
CA ARG A 42 22.73 -7.58 4.29
C ARG A 42 23.93 -8.30 3.64
N GLY A 43 23.79 -8.78 2.41
CA GLY A 43 24.83 -9.52 1.68
C GLY A 43 24.89 -11.01 2.06
N THR A 44 23.94 -11.51 2.86
CA THR A 44 23.82 -12.92 3.19
C THR A 44 23.26 -13.67 1.98
N LEU A 45 23.87 -14.81 1.64
CA LEU A 45 23.35 -15.66 0.57
C LEU A 45 21.95 -16.16 0.93
N VAL A 46 21.01 -16.07 -0.01
CA VAL A 46 19.61 -16.48 0.24
C VAL A 46 19.49 -17.96 0.62
N ASP A 47 20.44 -18.78 0.19
CA ASP A 47 20.53 -20.20 0.55
C ASP A 47 20.92 -20.43 2.02
N ASP A 48 21.59 -19.46 2.65
CA ASP A 48 22.02 -19.53 4.05
C ASP A 48 20.96 -18.96 5.01
N ILE A 49 19.89 -18.34 4.51
CA ILE A 49 18.85 -17.70 5.32
C ILE A 49 17.81 -18.75 5.77
N PRO A 50 17.64 -19.00 7.09
CA PRO A 50 16.73 -20.02 7.60
C PRO A 50 15.29 -19.90 7.08
N LEU A 51 14.69 -18.70 7.11
CA LEU A 51 13.33 -18.42 6.64
C LEU A 51 13.14 -18.76 5.16
N MET A 52 14.21 -18.63 4.35
CA MET A 52 14.12 -18.89 2.93
C MET A 52 14.29 -20.37 2.58
N LYS A 53 14.72 -21.26 3.49
CA LYS A 53 15.16 -22.64 3.18
C LYS A 53 14.21 -23.45 2.28
N ASN A 54 12.89 -23.32 2.46
CA ASN A 54 11.88 -24.05 1.68
C ASN A 54 11.17 -23.18 0.64
N ILE A 55 11.55 -21.92 0.51
CA ILE A 55 10.95 -20.96 -0.40
C ILE A 55 11.80 -20.90 -1.67
N ASN A 56 11.20 -21.23 -2.81
CA ASN A 56 11.86 -21.23 -4.11
C ASN A 56 11.12 -20.38 -5.14
N LYS A 57 9.80 -20.29 -5.02
CA LYS A 57 8.91 -19.60 -5.96
C LYS A 57 7.74 -18.97 -5.22
N VAL A 58 7.01 -18.07 -5.88
CA VAL A 58 5.84 -17.40 -5.29
C VAL A 58 4.79 -18.39 -4.77
N ALA A 59 4.58 -19.52 -5.46
CA ALA A 59 3.60 -20.52 -5.04
C ALA A 59 3.90 -21.22 -3.71
N ASP A 60 5.10 -21.01 -3.14
CA ASP A 60 5.48 -21.55 -1.83
C ASP A 60 5.03 -20.63 -0.67
N PHE A 61 4.48 -19.45 -0.97
CA PHE A 61 3.92 -18.53 0.04
C PHE A 61 2.42 -18.73 0.20
N ASP A 62 1.93 -18.54 1.43
CA ASP A 62 0.49 -18.58 1.73
C ASP A 62 -0.25 -17.30 1.34
N PHE A 63 0.47 -16.17 1.20
CA PHE A 63 -0.14 -14.86 0.98
C PHE A 63 0.83 -13.86 0.34
N ILE A 64 0.30 -12.94 -0.47
CA ILE A 64 1.03 -11.80 -1.03
C ILE A 64 0.40 -10.49 -0.55
N PHE A 65 1.23 -9.59 -0.01
CA PHE A 65 0.83 -8.22 0.23
C PHE A 65 1.65 -7.27 -0.65
N SER A 66 0.99 -6.54 -1.56
CA SER A 66 1.65 -5.54 -2.40
C SER A 66 1.45 -4.15 -1.81
N ALA A 67 2.53 -3.45 -1.45
CA ALA A 67 2.47 -2.02 -1.14
C ALA A 67 3.14 -1.25 -2.27
N SER A 68 2.35 -0.70 -3.20
CA SER A 68 2.90 -0.15 -4.44
C SER A 68 2.13 1.05 -5.00
N ALA A 69 2.84 1.85 -5.80
CA ALA A 69 2.30 2.96 -6.56
C ALA A 69 2.86 2.93 -7.98
N GLY A 70 1.99 3.06 -8.98
CA GLY A 70 2.34 3.03 -10.39
C GLY A 70 2.69 1.62 -10.88
N TYR A 71 3.85 1.50 -11.53
CA TYR A 71 4.24 0.34 -12.31
C TYR A 71 5.69 -0.11 -11.98
N PRO A 72 5.93 -1.42 -11.77
CA PRO A 72 4.93 -2.47 -11.57
C PRO A 72 4.19 -2.25 -10.25
N GLY A 73 2.90 -2.57 -10.22
CA GLY A 73 2.03 -2.43 -9.07
C GLY A 73 1.11 -3.63 -8.88
N THR A 74 0.00 -3.40 -8.19
CA THR A 74 -1.01 -4.45 -7.91
C THR A 74 -1.41 -5.23 -9.15
N MET A 75 -1.62 -4.56 -10.29
CA MET A 75 -2.11 -5.20 -11.52
C MET A 75 -1.15 -6.30 -12.00
N GLU A 76 0.15 -6.02 -12.04
CA GLU A 76 1.17 -6.98 -12.48
C GLU A 76 1.31 -8.13 -11.47
N TRP A 77 1.18 -7.86 -10.17
CA TRP A 77 1.19 -8.89 -9.15
C TRP A 77 -0.04 -9.80 -9.22
N VAL A 78 -1.22 -9.26 -9.52
CA VAL A 78 -2.42 -10.07 -9.75
C VAL A 78 -2.24 -10.95 -10.97
N GLN A 79 -1.89 -10.36 -12.12
CA GLN A 79 -1.82 -11.07 -13.41
C GLN A 79 -0.73 -12.13 -13.47
N TYR A 80 0.45 -11.83 -12.90
CA TYR A 80 1.61 -12.69 -13.09
C TYR A 80 1.94 -13.55 -11.88
N ALA A 81 1.53 -13.14 -10.67
CA ALA A 81 1.86 -13.85 -9.44
C ALA A 81 0.64 -14.52 -8.81
N SER A 82 -0.38 -13.76 -8.42
CA SER A 82 -1.57 -14.26 -7.73
C SER A 82 -2.37 -15.24 -8.59
N ASP A 83 -2.90 -14.80 -9.74
CA ASP A 83 -3.80 -15.61 -10.57
C ASP A 83 -3.16 -16.92 -11.06
N PRO A 84 -1.89 -16.95 -11.53
CA PRO A 84 -1.29 -18.19 -12.02
C PRO A 84 -0.90 -19.19 -10.93
N THR A 85 -0.66 -18.71 -9.69
CA THR A 85 -0.21 -19.58 -8.59
C THR A 85 -1.34 -19.96 -7.64
N GLY A 86 -2.44 -19.20 -7.63
CA GLY A 86 -3.54 -19.35 -6.68
C GLY A 86 -3.24 -18.78 -5.29
N VAL A 87 -2.08 -18.13 -5.09
CA VAL A 87 -1.73 -17.50 -3.82
C VAL A 87 -2.57 -16.24 -3.63
N PRO A 88 -3.35 -16.10 -2.55
CA PRO A 88 -4.20 -14.94 -2.33
C PRO A 88 -3.38 -13.66 -2.14
N LEU A 89 -3.92 -12.54 -2.63
CA LEU A 89 -3.27 -11.24 -2.61
C LEU A 89 -4.15 -10.15 -2.01
N SER A 90 -3.55 -9.30 -1.16
CA SER A 90 -4.08 -7.98 -0.81
C SER A 90 -3.09 -6.89 -1.18
N THR A 91 -3.54 -5.64 -1.20
CA THR A 91 -2.69 -4.52 -1.61
C THR A 91 -2.90 -3.26 -0.79
N GLY A 92 -1.89 -2.41 -0.69
CA GLY A 92 -2.01 -1.01 -0.32
C GLY A 92 -1.53 -0.15 -1.47
N THR A 93 -2.35 0.81 -1.88
CA THR A 93 -2.05 1.68 -3.02
C THR A 93 -2.43 3.13 -2.76
N THR A 94 -1.96 4.03 -3.62
CA THR A 94 -2.30 5.45 -3.53
C THR A 94 -3.76 5.69 -3.92
N SER A 95 -4.37 6.76 -3.39
CA SER A 95 -5.80 7.04 -3.61
C SER A 95 -6.18 7.14 -5.10
N ILE A 96 -5.25 7.55 -5.97
CA ILE A 96 -5.49 7.65 -7.41
C ILE A 96 -5.67 6.28 -8.09
N MET A 97 -5.03 5.23 -7.56
CA MET A 97 -5.10 3.88 -8.12
C MET A 97 -6.26 3.06 -7.56
N VAL A 98 -6.93 3.51 -6.49
CA VAL A 98 -8.01 2.76 -5.84
C VAL A 98 -9.07 2.35 -6.87
N ASN A 99 -9.51 3.29 -7.71
CA ASN A 99 -10.52 3.02 -8.73
C ASN A 99 -10.09 1.94 -9.74
N ASP A 100 -8.80 1.87 -10.08
CA ASP A 100 -8.27 0.87 -11.01
C ASP A 100 -8.22 -0.53 -10.38
N ILE A 101 -8.10 -0.61 -9.06
CA ILE A 101 -8.00 -1.87 -8.30
C ILE A 101 -9.38 -2.39 -7.84
N MET A 102 -10.35 -1.51 -7.61
CA MET A 102 -11.70 -1.90 -7.15
C MET A 102 -12.37 -3.02 -7.96
N PRO A 103 -12.27 -3.09 -9.30
CA PRO A 103 -12.81 -4.22 -10.05
C PRO A 103 -12.22 -5.58 -9.63
N MET A 104 -10.92 -5.62 -9.33
CA MET A 104 -10.24 -6.85 -8.87
C MET A 104 -10.60 -7.20 -7.42
N VAL A 105 -10.91 -6.20 -6.59
CA VAL A 105 -11.46 -6.43 -5.25
C VAL A 105 -12.85 -7.04 -5.36
N ASN A 106 -13.71 -6.46 -6.21
CA ASN A 106 -15.07 -6.93 -6.42
C ASN A 106 -15.14 -8.33 -7.05
N SER A 107 -14.15 -8.71 -7.88
CA SER A 107 -14.06 -10.05 -8.46
C SER A 107 -13.46 -11.09 -7.51
N GLY A 108 -12.91 -10.67 -6.37
CA GLY A 108 -12.21 -11.53 -5.41
C GLY A 108 -10.77 -11.88 -5.79
N GLN A 109 -10.24 -11.32 -6.87
CA GLN A 109 -8.81 -11.47 -7.24
C GLN A 109 -7.90 -10.75 -6.24
N VAL A 110 -8.38 -9.67 -5.62
CA VAL A 110 -7.74 -8.98 -4.50
C VAL A 110 -8.64 -9.13 -3.27
N GLN A 111 -8.12 -9.72 -2.19
CA GLN A 111 -8.87 -10.01 -0.97
C GLN A 111 -9.20 -8.77 -0.15
N GLY A 112 -8.36 -7.74 -0.22
CA GLY A 112 -8.56 -6.48 0.48
C GLY A 112 -7.60 -5.40 -0.01
N ILE A 113 -7.99 -4.14 0.21
CA ILE A 113 -7.21 -2.98 -0.19
C ILE A 113 -7.07 -1.96 0.94
N LEU A 114 -5.84 -1.51 1.21
CA LEU A 114 -5.58 -0.28 1.95
C LEU A 114 -5.66 0.88 0.97
N ALA A 115 -6.84 1.51 0.91
CA ALA A 115 -7.17 2.54 -0.06
C ALA A 115 -6.60 3.91 0.35
N GLY A 116 -5.34 4.16 -0.03
CA GLY A 116 -4.64 5.41 0.26
C GLY A 116 -4.53 5.70 1.76
N MET A 117 -4.44 6.99 2.07
CA MET A 117 -4.31 7.46 3.47
C MET A 117 -5.54 7.14 4.33
N PRO A 118 -6.80 7.27 3.86
CA PRO A 118 -7.97 6.88 4.65
C PRO A 118 -7.94 5.39 5.03
N GLY A 119 -7.68 4.49 4.07
CA GLY A 119 -7.60 3.06 4.36
C GLY A 119 -6.46 2.69 5.30
N ALA A 120 -5.32 3.39 5.21
CA ALA A 120 -4.23 3.22 6.19
C ALA A 120 -4.63 3.68 7.60
N ALA A 121 -5.33 4.81 7.73
CA ALA A 121 -5.82 5.31 9.02
C ALA A 121 -6.84 4.35 9.65
N GLU A 122 -7.77 3.82 8.86
CA GLU A 122 -8.74 2.82 9.32
C GLU A 122 -8.04 1.53 9.80
N TYR A 123 -7.01 1.09 9.08
CA TYR A 123 -6.20 -0.06 9.50
C TYR A 123 -5.45 0.20 10.81
N GLU A 124 -4.79 1.35 10.94
CA GLU A 124 -4.11 1.77 12.17
C GLU A 124 -5.07 1.81 13.37
N ALA A 125 -6.29 2.34 13.17
CA ALA A 125 -7.34 2.35 14.17
C ALA A 125 -7.81 0.93 14.54
N LEU A 126 -7.94 0.05 13.55
CA LEU A 126 -8.33 -1.35 13.75
C LEU A 126 -7.32 -2.13 14.59
N ILE A 127 -6.01 -1.91 14.37
CA ILE A 127 -4.94 -2.56 15.15
C ILE A 127 -4.60 -1.82 16.45
N GLY A 128 -5.26 -0.70 16.73
CA GLY A 128 -5.03 0.10 17.95
C GLY A 128 -3.67 0.77 18.00
N SER A 129 -3.02 1.00 16.85
CA SER A 129 -1.70 1.61 16.74
C SER A 129 -1.75 2.81 15.79
N PRO A 130 -2.20 3.99 16.28
CA PRO A 130 -2.24 5.21 15.48
C PRO A 130 -0.85 5.59 14.96
N GLY A 131 -0.78 5.96 13.68
CA GLY A 131 0.45 6.31 13.00
C GLY A 131 0.29 7.47 12.03
N ILE A 132 1.02 7.38 10.91
CA ILE A 132 1.06 8.45 9.90
C ILE A 132 -0.28 8.55 9.16
N GLY A 133 -0.99 7.43 8.97
CA GLY A 133 -2.30 7.44 8.33
C GLY A 133 -3.31 8.25 9.14
N THR A 134 -3.42 7.95 10.44
CA THR A 134 -4.34 8.60 11.38
C THR A 134 -4.04 10.09 11.50
N SER A 135 -2.79 10.45 11.78
CA SER A 135 -2.39 11.86 11.90
C SER A 135 -2.53 12.64 10.59
N GLY A 136 -2.28 12.01 9.45
CA GLY A 136 -2.51 12.59 8.13
C GLY A 136 -3.99 12.89 7.88
N MET A 137 -4.88 11.97 8.27
CA MET A 137 -6.33 12.16 8.19
C MET A 137 -6.84 13.27 9.11
N ASP A 138 -6.30 13.39 10.32
CA ASP A 138 -6.63 14.48 11.24
C ASP A 138 -6.27 15.85 10.65
N ALA A 139 -5.04 15.97 10.14
CA ALA A 139 -4.57 17.19 9.50
C ALA A 139 -5.41 17.56 8.26
N GLN A 140 -5.71 16.57 7.41
CA GLN A 140 -6.56 16.77 6.23
C GLN A 140 -7.97 17.22 6.64
N SER A 141 -8.55 16.64 7.70
CA SER A 141 -9.89 16.98 8.19
C SER A 141 -9.97 18.42 8.71
N ILE A 142 -8.97 18.86 9.48
CA ILE A 142 -8.90 20.24 9.97
C ILE A 142 -8.72 21.22 8.81
N ALA A 143 -7.85 20.92 7.85
CA ALA A 143 -7.65 21.78 6.69
C ALA A 143 -8.94 21.96 5.88
N HIS A 144 -9.69 20.88 5.66
CA HIS A 144 -10.99 20.95 4.99
C HIS A 144 -12.00 21.78 5.76
N LEU A 145 -12.05 21.63 7.09
CA LEU A 145 -12.95 22.42 7.94
C LEU A 145 -12.64 23.93 7.85
N VAL A 146 -11.36 24.31 7.85
CA VAL A 146 -10.94 25.72 7.69
C VAL A 146 -11.34 26.27 6.32
N ILE A 147 -11.15 25.51 5.24
CA ILE A 147 -11.56 25.91 3.89
C ILE A 147 -13.09 26.13 3.83
N VAL A 148 -13.87 25.22 4.40
CA VAL A 148 -15.34 25.36 4.47
C VAL A 148 -15.74 26.62 5.23
N LEU A 149 -15.10 26.93 6.35
CA LEU A 149 -15.35 28.16 7.10
C LEU A 149 -15.06 29.42 6.27
N PHE A 150 -13.94 29.45 5.54
CA PHE A 150 -13.64 30.58 4.66
C PHE A 150 -14.62 30.72 3.51
N ILE A 151 -15.11 29.62 2.93
CA ILE A 151 -16.17 29.65 1.92
C ILE A 151 -17.45 30.24 2.51
N ILE A 152 -17.84 29.83 3.71
CA ILE A 152 -19.04 30.37 4.38
C ILE A 152 -18.89 31.87 4.64
N PHE A 153 -17.76 32.31 5.22
CA PHE A 153 -17.52 33.73 5.48
C PHE A 153 -17.48 34.55 4.19
N GLY A 154 -16.84 34.04 3.13
CA GLY A 154 -16.82 34.69 1.82
C GLY A 154 -18.23 34.87 1.24
N ASN A 155 -19.08 33.86 1.35
CA ASN A 155 -20.48 33.95 0.91
C ASN A 155 -21.28 34.95 1.74
N ILE A 156 -21.15 34.96 3.07
CA ILE A 156 -21.84 35.92 3.93
C ILE A 156 -21.41 37.36 3.59
N ALA A 157 -20.11 37.61 3.46
CA ALA A 157 -19.58 38.92 3.09
C ALA A 157 -20.10 39.36 1.72
N TYR A 158 -20.14 38.45 0.73
CA TYR A 158 -20.71 38.71 -0.59
C TYR A 158 -22.19 39.13 -0.50
N PHE A 159 -23.02 38.41 0.25
CA PHE A 159 -24.45 38.75 0.38
C PHE A 159 -24.68 40.10 1.09
N ILE A 160 -23.87 40.42 2.10
CA ILE A 160 -23.92 41.72 2.78
C ILE A 160 -23.58 42.85 1.79
N GLU A 161 -22.55 42.65 0.95
CA GLU A 161 -22.13 43.66 -0.03
C GLU A 161 -23.18 43.87 -1.12
N VAL A 162 -23.75 42.78 -1.66
CA VAL A 162 -24.85 42.86 -2.64
C VAL A 162 -26.08 43.56 -2.07
N GLN A 163 -26.41 43.36 -0.80
CA GLN A 163 -27.51 44.09 -0.16
C GLN A 163 -27.21 45.58 0.03
N ARG A 164 -25.95 45.93 0.36
CA ARG A 164 -25.51 47.33 0.46
C ARG A 164 -25.53 48.04 -0.89
N SER A 165 -25.08 47.38 -1.96
CA SER A 165 -25.01 47.97 -3.30
C SER A 165 -26.40 48.21 -3.92
N LYS A 166 -27.43 47.45 -3.54
CA LYS A 166 -28.82 47.64 -3.99
C LYS A 166 -29.56 48.79 -3.27
N LYS A 167 -28.98 49.31 -2.18
CA LYS A 167 -29.58 50.36 -1.35
C LYS A 167 -29.16 51.78 -1.79
N TYR A 168 -28.24 51.87 -2.74
CA TYR A 168 -27.83 53.07 -3.47
C TYR A 168 -28.23 52.92 -4.95
#